data_AF-A0A1R7T5Y5-F1
#
_entry.id   AF-A0A1R7T5Y5-F1
#
_cell.length_a   1.000
_cell.length_b   1.000
_cell.length_c   1.000
_cell.angle_alpha   90.00
_cell.angle_beta   90.00
_cell.angle_gamma   90.00
#
_symmetry.space_group_name_H-M   'P 1'
#
loop_
_entity.id
_entity.type
_entity.pdbx_description
1 polymer ?
#
loop_
_entity_poly.entity_id
_entity_poly.type
_entity_poly.pdbx_seq_one_letter_code
_entity_poly.pdbx_strand_id
1 'polypeptide(L)'
;MHEILEQLYEYFPTSVKTGEYLLIVSDVWKIKISVYKRSNYSIFNSSGTRVKVQLFEMNEDNEFMPGASQDFTIANIPELAEQIERYITFVVAENIKEQGN
;
A
#
# COMPACT_ATOMS: atom_id res chain seq x y z
N MET A 1 9.38 13.16 4.60
CA MET A 1 8.12 12.38 4.50
C MET A 1 7.66 12.33 3.05
N HIS A 2 7.60 13.47 2.34
CA HIS A 2 7.29 13.52 0.90
C HIS A 2 8.30 12.76 0.03
N GLU A 3 9.61 12.81 0.31
CA GLU A 3 10.63 12.14 -0.50
C GLU A 3 10.43 10.62 -0.65
N ILE A 4 9.82 9.96 0.33
CA ILE A 4 9.58 8.51 0.28
C ILE A 4 8.42 8.20 -0.66
N LEU A 5 7.33 8.98 -0.57
CA LEU A 5 6.20 8.86 -1.51
C LEU A 5 6.62 9.25 -2.93
N GLU A 6 7.55 10.20 -3.07
CA GLU A 6 8.10 10.62 -4.36
C GLU A 6 8.94 9.53 -5.01
N GLN A 7 9.84 8.92 -4.26
CA GLN A 7 10.61 7.80 -4.79
C GLN A 7 9.73 6.60 -5.08
N LEU A 8 8.76 6.27 -4.21
CA LEU A 8 7.78 5.20 -4.48
C LEU A 8 6.91 5.49 -5.70
N TYR A 9 6.60 6.75 -5.99
CA TYR A 9 5.84 7.14 -7.17
C TYR A 9 6.55 6.74 -8.47
N GLU A 10 7.89 6.76 -8.50
CA GLU A 10 8.67 6.29 -9.66
C GLU A 10 8.50 4.79 -9.93
N TYR A 11 8.23 4.00 -8.89
CA TYR A 11 7.96 2.55 -9.02
C TYR A 11 6.50 2.25 -9.36
N PHE A 12 5.57 3.15 -9.04
CA PHE A 12 4.13 2.98 -9.27
C PHE A 12 3.59 4.12 -10.16
N PRO A 13 3.91 4.15 -11.47
CA PRO A 13 3.54 5.25 -12.36
C PRO A 13 2.02 5.38 -12.58
N THR A 14 1.26 4.31 -12.34
CA THR A 14 -0.21 4.29 -12.39
C THR A 14 -0.86 4.82 -11.11
N SER A 15 -0.06 5.15 -10.10
CA SER A 15 -0.56 5.74 -8.85
C SER A 15 -0.86 7.22 -9.00
N VAL A 16 -1.75 7.74 -8.16
CA VAL A 16 -2.08 9.15 -8.01
C VAL A 16 -1.54 9.62 -6.66
N LYS A 17 -0.64 10.60 -6.69
CA LYS A 17 -0.10 11.23 -5.48
C LYS A 17 -1.05 12.32 -4.98
N THR A 18 -1.51 12.16 -3.74
CA THR A 18 -2.47 13.10 -3.11
C THR A 18 -1.83 14.03 -2.07
N GLY A 19 -0.50 13.97 -1.93
CA GLY A 19 0.28 14.69 -0.92
C GLY A 19 0.61 13.81 0.30
N GLU A 20 -0.37 13.08 0.83
CA GLU A 20 -0.19 12.27 2.04
C GLU A 20 -0.10 10.75 1.76
N TYR A 21 -0.57 10.32 0.60
CA TYR A 21 -0.55 8.92 0.17
C TYR A 21 -0.51 8.79 -1.35
N LEU A 22 -0.07 7.63 -1.83
CA LEU A 22 -0.23 7.19 -3.21
C LEU A 22 -1.50 6.34 -3.31
N LEU A 23 -2.28 6.58 -4.35
CA LEU A 23 -3.50 5.83 -4.63
C LEU A 23 -3.39 5.16 -6.00
N ILE A 24 -3.39 3.84 -6.05
CA ILE A 24 -3.49 3.08 -7.31
C ILE A 24 -4.93 2.63 -7.44
N VAL A 25 -5.57 2.90 -8.58
CA VAL A 25 -6.94 2.46 -8.85
C VAL A 25 -6.92 1.66 -10.13
N SER A 26 -7.58 0.52 -10.09
CA SER A 26 -7.87 -0.36 -11.21
C SER A 26 -9.38 -0.60 -11.26
N ASP A 27 -9.83 -1.41 -12.21
CA ASP A 27 -11.26 -1.65 -12.46
C ASP A 27 -12.00 -2.16 -11.21
N VAL A 28 -11.40 -3.13 -10.52
CA VAL A 28 -12.00 -3.79 -9.33
C VAL A 28 -11.18 -3.62 -8.05
N TRP A 29 -10.03 -2.95 -8.13
CA TRP A 29 -9.12 -2.76 -6.98
C TRP A 29 -8.77 -1.30 -6.77
N LYS A 30 -8.71 -0.90 -5.51
CA LYS A 30 -8.15 0.38 -5.08
C LYS A 30 -7.10 0.11 -4.01
N ILE A 31 -5.92 0.68 -4.17
CA ILE A 31 -4.77 0.42 -3.31
C ILE A 31 -4.27 1.76 -2.79
N LYS A 32 -4.25 1.92 -1.47
CA LYS A 32 -3.77 3.12 -0.79
C LYS A 32 -2.45 2.83 -0.09
N ILE A 33 -1.41 3.54 -0.47
CA ILE A 33 -0.07 3.45 0.13
C ILE A 33 0.16 4.73 0.92
N SER A 34 0.18 4.63 2.25
CA SER A 34 0.35 5.78 3.14
C SER A 34 1.66 5.65 3.92
N VAL A 35 2.45 6.71 3.95
CA VAL A 35 3.68 6.75 4.75
C VAL A 35 3.37 7.49 6.05
N TYR A 36 3.63 6.87 7.19
CA TYR A 36 3.42 7.50 8.47
C TYR A 36 4.62 7.27 9.39
N LYS A 37 4.94 8.29 10.18
CA LYS A 37 5.95 8.21 11.22
C LYS A 37 5.21 7.95 12.51
N ARG A 38 5.65 6.95 13.28
CA ARG A 38 5.09 6.72 14.61
C ARG A 38 5.53 7.88 15.51
N SER A 39 4.69 8.91 15.64
CA SER A 39 4.88 10.01 16.59
C SER A 39 4.37 9.58 17.96
N ASN A 40 5.03 8.62 18.61
CA ASN A 40 4.79 8.36 20.02
C ASN A 40 6.10 8.18 20.75
N TYR A 41 6.42 9.18 21.59
CA TYR A 41 6.90 9.06 22.96
C TYR A 41 6.68 7.66 23.56
N SER A 42 7.54 6.69 23.22
CA SER A 42 7.61 5.42 23.93
C SER A 42 9.06 4.94 23.87
N ILE A 43 9.58 4.72 25.06
CA ILE A 43 10.98 4.79 25.48
C ILE A 43 11.87 3.65 24.91
N PHE A 44 11.37 2.85 23.96
CA PHE A 44 12.11 1.70 23.43
C PHE A 44 12.10 1.69 21.89
N ASN A 45 13.09 2.39 21.34
CA ASN A 45 13.90 1.95 20.20
C ASN A 45 13.15 1.39 18.97
N SER A 46 12.56 2.27 18.16
CA SER A 46 12.49 2.12 16.68
C SER A 46 11.86 3.35 16.06
N SER A 47 12.70 4.35 15.79
CA SER A 47 12.39 5.57 15.02
C SER A 47 12.21 5.26 13.52
N GLY A 48 11.47 4.20 13.18
CA GLY A 48 11.28 3.74 11.81
C GLY A 48 10.08 4.42 11.17
N THR A 49 10.29 5.06 10.01
CA THR A 49 9.19 5.39 9.12
C THR A 49 8.53 4.10 8.66
N ARG A 50 7.19 4.05 8.64
CA ARG A 50 6.41 2.88 8.20
C ARG A 50 5.54 3.23 7.01
N VAL A 51 5.24 2.22 6.21
CA VAL A 51 4.31 2.32 5.09
C VAL A 51 3.16 1.37 5.31
N LYS A 52 1.94 1.86 5.23
CA LYS A 52 0.74 1.03 5.24
C LYS A 52 0.21 0.92 3.82
N VAL A 53 0.01 -0.30 3.36
CA VAL A 53 -0.70 -0.61 2.12
C VAL A 53 -2.07 -1.13 2.49
N GLN A 54 -3.11 -0.52 1.93
CA GLN A 54 -4.50 -0.94 2.11
C GLN A 54 -5.08 -1.25 0.74
N LEU A 55 -5.56 -2.47 0.56
CA LEU A 55 -6.29 -2.89 -0.62
C LEU A 55 -7.78 -2.82 -0.32
N PHE A 56 -8.52 -2.32 -1.30
CA PHE A 56 -9.95 -2.22 -1.30
C PHE A 56 -10.45 -2.93 -2.56
N GLU A 57 -11.38 -3.85 -2.38
CA GLU A 57 -12.03 -4.57 -3.48
C GLU A 57 -13.36 -3.88 -3.80
N MET A 58 -13.69 -3.77 -5.08
CA MET A 58 -14.99 -3.28 -5.51
C MET A 58 -16.03 -4.39 -5.34
N ASN A 59 -17.11 -4.09 -4.62
CA ASN A 59 -18.25 -4.99 -4.47
C ASN A 59 -19.25 -4.86 -5.65
N GLU A 60 -20.33 -5.66 -5.62
CA GLU A 60 -21.40 -5.63 -6.62
C GLU A 60 -22.15 -4.29 -6.71
N ASP A 61 -22.05 -3.42 -5.70
CA ASP A 61 -22.64 -2.08 -5.67
C ASP A 61 -21.73 -1.00 -6.29
N ASN A 62 -20.56 -1.40 -6.82
CA ASN A 62 -19.49 -0.51 -7.28
C ASN A 62 -18.88 0.35 -6.15
N GLU A 63 -18.94 -0.13 -4.91
CA GLU A 63 -18.30 0.50 -3.77
C GLU A 63 -17.00 -0.22 -3.41
N PHE A 64 -15.92 0.54 -3.20
CA PHE A 64 -14.64 0.00 -2.74
C PHE A 64 -14.69 -0.32 -1.24
N MET A 65 -14.79 -1.60 -0.92
CA MET A 65 -14.79 -2.09 0.45
C MET A 65 -13.37 -2.36 0.96
N PRO A 66 -13.06 -2.02 2.23
CA PRO A 66 -11.76 -2.31 2.80
C PRO A 66 -11.52 -3.82 2.88
N GLY A 67 -10.46 -4.28 2.22
CA GLY A 67 -10.01 -5.67 2.24
C GLY A 67 -8.72 -5.82 3.04
N ALA A 68 -7.71 -6.41 2.41
CA ALA A 68 -6.43 -6.68 3.04
C ALA A 68 -5.64 -5.39 3.33
N SER A 69 -4.94 -5.35 4.46
CA SER A 69 -3.96 -4.30 4.72
C SER A 69 -2.72 -4.83 5.40
N GLN A 70 -1.56 -4.28 5.03
CA GLN A 70 -0.26 -4.69 5.55
C GLN A 70 0.60 -3.47 5.84
N ASP A 71 1.26 -3.49 6.99
CA ASP A 71 2.27 -2.52 7.38
C ASP A 71 3.67 -3.04 7.04
N PHE A 72 4.47 -2.20 6.41
CA PHE A 72 5.86 -2.45 6.03
C PHE A 72 6.78 -1.48 6.79
N THR A 73 7.94 -1.99 7.18
CA THR A 73 9.01 -1.15 7.75
C THR A 73 9.96 -0.75 6.64
N ILE A 74 10.33 0.52 6.58
CA ILE A 74 11.20 1.02 5.52
C ILE A 74 12.66 0.67 5.85
N ALA A 75 13.20 -0.33 5.16
CA ALA A 75 14.63 -0.62 5.16
C ALA A 75 15.36 0.22 4.09
N ASN A 76 14.92 0.13 2.84
CA ASN A 76 15.29 1.01 1.73
C ASN A 76 14.09 1.13 0.75
N ILE A 77 14.12 2.07 -0.20
CA ILE A 77 12.99 2.29 -1.13
C ILE A 77 12.82 1.16 -2.15
N PRO A 78 13.86 0.66 -2.84
CA PRO A 78 13.69 -0.37 -3.87
C PRO A 78 13.12 -1.67 -3.32
N GLU A 79 13.61 -2.14 -2.17
CA GLU A 79 13.13 -3.35 -1.51
C GLU A 79 11.71 -3.17 -0.98
N LEU A 80 11.37 -1.98 -0.50
CA LEU A 80 10.00 -1.65 -0.12
C LEU A 80 9.05 -1.71 -1.32
N ALA A 81 9.45 -1.13 -2.46
CA ALA A 81 8.65 -1.18 -3.68
C ALA A 81 8.41 -2.63 -4.13
N GLU A 82 9.46 -3.47 -4.13
CA GLU A 82 9.34 -4.91 -4.45
C GLU A 82 8.40 -5.65 -3.48
N GLN A 83 8.52 -5.39 -2.17
CA GLN A 83 7.65 -5.99 -1.16
C GLN A 83 6.18 -5.59 -1.35
N ILE A 84 5.93 -4.31 -1.64
CA ILE A 84 4.58 -3.80 -1.90
C ILE A 84 4.00 -4.44 -3.16
N GLU A 85 4.76 -4.50 -4.25
CA GLU A 85 4.31 -5.10 -5.51
C GLU A 85 3.99 -6.60 -5.35
N ARG A 86 4.85 -7.34 -4.66
CA ARG A 86 4.62 -8.76 -4.34
C ARG A 86 3.36 -8.95 -3.50
N TYR A 87 3.17 -8.11 -2.48
CA TYR A 87 2.00 -8.19 -1.62
C TYR A 87 0.71 -7.92 -2.41
N ILE A 88 0.69 -6.88 -3.24
CA ILE A 88 -0.46 -6.57 -4.10
C ILE A 88 -0.74 -7.74 -5.04
N THR A 89 0.29 -8.26 -5.72
CA THR A 89 0.16 -9.39 -6.64
C THR A 89 -0.38 -10.63 -5.95
N PHE A 90 0.10 -10.92 -4.74
CA PHE A 90 -0.35 -12.06 -3.94
C PHE A 90 -1.83 -11.93 -3.57
N VAL A 91 -2.25 -10.80 -3.00
CA VAL A 91 -3.66 -10.59 -2.60
C VAL A 91 -4.59 -10.63 -3.81
N VAL A 92 -4.21 -10.00 -4.91
CA VAL A 92 -5.01 -10.03 -6.15
C VAL A 92 -5.09 -11.46 -6.70
N ALA A 93 -3.99 -12.22 -6.69
CA ALA A 93 -3.98 -13.61 -7.15
C ALA A 93 -4.79 -14.55 -6.25
N GLU A 94 -4.77 -14.36 -4.92
CA GLU A 94 -5.61 -15.13 -4.00
C GLU A 94 -7.10 -14.91 -4.27
N ASN A 95 -7.53 -13.65 -4.44
CA ASN A 95 -8.93 -13.34 -4.73
C ASN A 95 -9.41 -13.95 -6.07
N ILE A 96 -8.57 -13.92 -7.12
CA ILE A 96 -8.90 -14.57 -8.39
C ILE A 96 -9.08 -16.09 -8.21
N LYS A 97 -8.27 -16.72 -7.37
CA LYS A 97 -8.31 -18.16 -7.14
C LYS A 97 -9.56 -18.58 -6.37
N GLU A 98 -10.07 -17.74 -5.47
CA GLU A 98 -11.30 -18.03 -4.70
C GLU A 98 -12.57 -17.87 -5.54
N GLN A 99 -12.60 -16.97 -6.54
CA GLN A 99 -13.75 -16.82 -7.44
C GLN A 99 -13.80 -17.87 -8.57
N GLY A 100 -12.74 -18.67 -8.73
CA GLY A 100 -12.57 -19.64 -9.81
C GLY A 100 -12.99 -21.08 -9.49
N ASN A 101 -13.66 -21.36 -8.36
CA ASN A 101 -14.03 -22.72 -7.96
C ASN A 101 -15.52 -22.89 -7.62
#